data_AF-A0A7Y2I122-F1
#
_entry.id   AF-A0A7Y2I122-F1
#
_cell.length_a   1.000
_cell.length_b   1.000
_cell.length_c   1.000
_cell.angle_alpha   90.00
_cell.angle_beta   90.00
_cell.angle_gamma   90.00
#
_symmetry.space_group_name_H-M   'P 1'
#
loop_
_entity.id
_entity.type
_entity.pdbx_description
1 polymer ?
#
loop_
_entity_poly.entity_id
_entity_poly.type
_entity_poly.pdbx_seq_one_letter_code
_entity_poly.pdbx_strand_id
1 'polypeptide(L)' 'IPGSTLLGFANTDHYGAALAISRDMPLLEATIAEATAYPREVFLEAIVRFVEEALAE' A
#
# COMPACT_ATOMS: atom_id res chain seq x y z
N ILE A 1 6.31 -0.61 14.50
CA ILE A 1 7.64 -1.05 14.98
C ILE A 1 8.00 -0.15 16.16
N PRO A 2 8.36 -0.68 17.34
CA PRO A 2 8.74 0.15 18.49
C PRO A 2 9.94 1.05 18.16
N GLY A 3 9.89 2.32 18.58
CA GLY A 3 10.97 3.30 18.32
C GLY A 3 11.04 3.85 16.89
N SER A 4 10.11 3.47 16.00
CA SER A 4 10.02 3.98 14.62
C SER A 4 8.95 5.05 14.46
N THR A 5 8.91 5.69 13.28
CA THR A 5 7.88 6.66 12.90
C THR A 5 6.61 5.97 12.41
N LEU A 6 5.44 6.40 12.91
CA LEU A 6 4.13 5.99 12.38
C LEU A 6 3.73 6.95 11.24
N LEU A 7 3.64 6.45 10.02
CA LEU A 7 3.24 7.25 8.85
C LEU A 7 1.71 7.39 8.73
N GLY A 8 0.95 6.42 9.23
CA GLY A 8 -0.51 6.44 9.21
C GLY A 8 -1.12 5.04 9.15
N PHE A 9 -2.43 5.01 8.92
CA PHE A 9 -3.21 3.78 8.73
C PHE A 9 -3.82 3.81 7.33
N ALA A 10 -3.41 2.88 6.47
CA ALA A 10 -3.95 2.78 5.11
C ALA A 10 -5.40 2.28 5.18
N ASN A 11 -6.34 3.03 4.61
CA ASN A 11 -7.75 2.65 4.54
C ASN A 11 -7.99 1.66 3.38
N THR A 12 -7.54 0.42 3.58
CA THR A 12 -7.67 -0.70 2.65
C THR A 12 -7.63 -2.00 3.43
N ASP A 13 -8.08 -3.10 2.83
CA ASP A 13 -7.82 -4.42 3.37
C ASP A 13 -6.33 -4.79 3.29
N HIS A 14 -5.98 -5.95 3.85
CA HIS A 14 -4.59 -6.42 3.93
C HIS A 14 -3.97 -6.66 2.54
N TYR A 15 -4.79 -6.95 1.53
CA TYR A 15 -4.34 -7.25 0.17
C TYR A 15 -4.14 -5.96 -0.64
N GLY A 16 -5.09 -5.03 -0.59
CA GLY A 16 -5.04 -3.78 -1.33
C GLY A 16 -3.84 -2.91 -0.97
N ALA A 17 -3.31 -3.04 0.25
CA ALA A 17 -2.13 -2.32 0.70
C ALA A 17 -0.84 -2.64 -0.09
N ALA A 18 -0.68 -3.87 -0.58
CA ALA A 18 0.60 -4.32 -1.14
C ALA A 18 0.51 -5.27 -2.35
N LEU A 19 -0.63 -5.91 -2.60
CA LEU A 19 -0.79 -6.92 -3.65
C LEU A 19 -1.71 -6.44 -4.77
N ALA A 20 -1.30 -6.68 -6.01
CA ALA A 20 -2.11 -6.41 -7.20
C ALA A 20 -2.92 -7.66 -7.60
N ILE A 21 -3.85 -8.10 -6.75
CA ILE A 21 -4.62 -9.34 -6.96
C ILE A 21 -5.33 -9.37 -8.32
N SER A 22 -5.93 -8.26 -8.76
CA SER A 22 -6.56 -8.16 -10.08
C SER A 22 -5.59 -8.39 -11.24
N ARG A 23 -4.30 -8.07 -11.06
CA ARG A 23 -3.27 -8.29 -12.08
C ARG A 23 -2.67 -9.69 -12.01
N ASP A 24 -2.36 -10.15 -10.81
CA ASP A 24 -1.53 -11.34 -10.60
C ASP A 24 -2.36 -12.63 -10.41
N MET A 25 -3.63 -12.51 -10.01
CA MET A 25 -4.54 -13.63 -9.77
C MET A 25 -5.97 -13.36 -10.30
N PRO A 26 -6.15 -13.28 -11.64
CA PRO A 26 -7.43 -12.89 -12.25
C PRO A 26 -8.60 -13.82 -11.91
N LEU A 27 -8.34 -15.09 -11.59
CA LEU A 27 -9.37 -16.04 -11.15
C LEU A 27 -10.01 -15.64 -9.80
N LEU A 28 -9.28 -14.91 -8.96
CA LEU A 28 -9.74 -14.41 -7.67
C LEU A 28 -10.29 -12.99 -7.75
N GLU A 29 -10.15 -12.31 -8.89
CA GLU A 29 -10.62 -10.94 -9.06
C GLU A 29 -12.12 -10.82 -8.76
N ALA A 30 -12.94 -11.73 -9.29
CA ALA A 30 -14.39 -11.70 -9.11
C ALA A 30 -14.86 -11.88 -7.65
N THR A 31 -14.00 -12.37 -6.74
CA THR A 31 -14.37 -12.63 -5.34
C THR A 31 -13.83 -11.60 -4.36
N ILE A 32 -12.76 -10.87 -4.70
CA ILE A 32 -12.07 -9.97 -3.76
C ILE A 32 -11.61 -8.63 -4.38
N ALA A 33 -11.81 -8.39 -5.67
CA ALA A 33 -11.26 -7.19 -6.34
C ALA A 33 -11.75 -5.86 -5.78
N GLU A 34 -13.05 -5.74 -5.49
CA GLU A 34 -13.64 -4.47 -5.01
C GLU A 34 -13.03 -4.03 -3.67
N ALA A 35 -12.67 -4.98 -2.81
CA ALA A 35 -12.03 -4.71 -1.53
C ALA A 35 -10.54 -4.32 -1.66
N THR A 36 -9.90 -4.62 -2.80
CA THR A 36 -8.46 -4.42 -3.02
C THR A 36 -8.10 -3.16 -3.82
N ALA A 37 -9.10 -2.38 -4.24
CA ALA A 37 -8.91 -1.15 -5.00
C ALA A 37 -8.29 -0.06 -4.11
N TYR A 38 -7.00 0.21 -4.31
CA TYR A 38 -6.23 1.16 -3.50
C TYR A 38 -5.11 1.78 -4.34
N PRO A 39 -4.79 3.09 -4.20
CA PRO A 39 -3.77 3.78 -4.98
C PRO A 39 -2.35 3.43 -4.52
N ARG A 40 -1.93 2.19 -4.77
CA ARG A 40 -0.64 1.63 -4.30
C ARG A 40 0.57 2.40 -4.82
N GLU A 41 0.52 2.87 -6.06
CA GLU A 41 1.61 3.61 -6.69
C GLU A 41 1.85 4.93 -5.96
N VAL A 42 0.77 5.68 -5.68
CA VAL A 42 0.82 6.93 -4.91
C VAL A 42 1.23 6.67 -3.47
N PHE A 43 0.72 5.59 -2.87
CA PHE A 43 1.08 5.19 -1.51
C PHE A 43 2.58 4.87 -1.38
N LEU A 44 3.14 4.11 -2.32
CA LEU A 44 4.57 3.79 -2.35
C LEU A 44 5.41 5.05 -2.59
N GLU A 45 5.01 5.91 -3.53
CA GLU A 45 5.70 7.17 -3.79
C GLU A 45 5.74 8.05 -2.53
N ALA A 46 4.61 8.18 -1.83
CA ALA A 46 4.54 8.96 -0.59
C ALA A 46 5.48 8.42 0.49
N ILE A 47 5.55 7.09 0.67
CA ILE A 47 6.48 6.45 1.60
C ILE A 47 7.94 6.75 1.20
N VAL A 48 8.27 6.58 -0.09
CA VAL A 48 9.65 6.79 -0.57
C VAL A 48 10.08 8.25 -0.39
N ARG A 49 9.23 9.23 -0.74
CA ARG A 49 9.52 10.65 -0.56
C ARG A 49 9.67 11.02 0.93
N PHE A 50 8.84 10.46 1.80
CA PHE A 50 8.97 10.68 3.24
C PHE A 50 10.31 10.16 3.77
N VAL A 51 10.70 8.94 3.37
CA VAL A 51 11.98 8.34 3.79
C VAL A 51 13.17 9.11 3.20
N GLU A 52 13.08 9.57 1.96
CA GLU A 52 14.09 10.43 1.33
C GLU A 52 14.30 11.71 2.13
N GLU A 53 13.22 12.45 2.45
CA GLU A 53 13.27 13.68 3.25
C GLU A 53 13.88 13.41 4.63
N ALA A 54 13.45 12.35 5.30
CA ALA A 54 13.95 11.97 6.63
C ALA A 54 15.42 11.53 6.66
N LEU A 55 16.00 11.11 5.53
CA LEU A 55 17.42 10.74 5.42
C LEU A 55 18.32 11.92 5.00
N ALA A 56 17.73 12.97 4.43
CA ALA A 56 18.44 14.18 4.03
C ALA A 56 18.66 15.17 5.19
N GLU A 57 17.86 15.05 6.26
CA GLU A 57 18.03 15.75 7.54
C GLU A 57 19.11 15.10 8.43
#